data_AF-A0A7C5DG04-F1
#
_entry.id   AF-A0A7C5DG04-F1
#
_cell.length_a   1.000
_cell.length_b   1.000
_cell.length_c   1.000
_cell.angle_alpha   90.00
_cell.angle_beta   90.00
_cell.angle_gamma   90.00
#
_symmetry.space_group_name_H-M   'P 1'
#
loop_
_entity.id
_entity.type
_entity.pdbx_description
1 polymer ?
#
loop_
_entity_poly.entity_id
_entity_poly.type
_entity_poly.pdbx_seq_one_letter_code
_entity_poly.pdbx_strand_id
1 'polypeptide(L)'
;MAEGVEIVIKPIHLERLAYSLVIITLVVLLIIKWNSGGVAEENSTAGVIAEMELNNTNQSINNTPQDLCSNGVKDQDETDVDCGGSICEPCDEFKSCNVDSDCESGYCHMGIKCREPTCDDGVKNQDESNIDCGGVCGGFWYDGACHDEPKPRYSGRVDLSILEVSTTENEASGYAKIQSVKFKVENGKEEDMILTAYIFARDEHGSPYFERSASNEEVAMAEVELPLLGQGESHTETVEIMRTLPETDPSEAYSVVVELRDDNDELVRRATWTNE
;
A
#
# COMPACT_ATOMS: atom_id res chain seq x y z
N MET A 1 -25.51 -46.55 49.91
CA MET A 1 -24.15 -46.67 49.37
C MET A 1 -23.71 -45.25 49.07
N ALA A 2 -22.76 -44.75 49.86
CA ALA A 2 -22.26 -43.38 49.79
C ALA A 2 -21.01 -43.38 48.91
N GLU A 3 -20.94 -42.47 47.95
CA GLU A 3 -19.72 -42.16 47.21
C GLU A 3 -19.28 -40.75 47.61
N GLY A 4 -18.09 -40.67 48.21
CA GLY A 4 -17.47 -39.43 48.64
C GLY A 4 -16.73 -38.75 47.48
N VAL A 5 -16.88 -37.43 47.40
CA VAL A 5 -16.14 -36.59 46.46
C VAL A 5 -14.91 -36.03 47.19
N GLU A 6 -13.72 -36.40 46.74
CA GLU A 6 -12.45 -35.90 47.26
C GLU A 6 -12.05 -34.62 46.51
N ILE A 7 -12.01 -33.48 47.22
CA ILE A 7 -11.61 -32.19 46.67
C ILE A 7 -10.11 -31.99 46.92
N VAL A 8 -9.30 -32.11 45.87
CA VAL A 8 -7.87 -31.81 45.89
C VAL A 8 -7.65 -30.33 45.59
N ILE A 9 -7.37 -29.52 46.61
CA ILE A 9 -6.98 -28.11 46.47
C ILE A 9 -5.46 -28.05 46.22
N LYS A 10 -5.04 -27.65 45.02
CA LYS A 10 -3.62 -27.35 44.72
C LYS A 10 -3.23 -25.99 45.32
N PRO A 11 -2.06 -25.86 45.96
CA PRO A 11 -1.60 -24.59 46.53
C PRO A 11 -1.16 -23.66 45.40
N ILE A 12 -1.92 -22.59 45.16
CA ILE A 12 -1.59 -21.55 44.18
C ILE A 12 -1.06 -20.31 44.93
N HIS A 13 0.21 -19.98 44.66
CA HIS A 13 0.88 -18.69 44.83
C HIS A 13 0.95 -18.04 46.22
N LEU A 14 1.86 -18.53 47.07
CA LEU A 14 2.36 -17.76 48.23
C LEU A 14 3.59 -16.88 47.90
N GLU A 15 4.22 -17.00 46.73
CA GLU A 15 5.43 -16.25 46.38
C GLU A 15 5.19 -14.84 45.82
N ARG A 16 4.00 -14.54 45.29
CA ARG A 16 3.69 -13.21 44.72
C ARG A 16 3.42 -12.13 45.78
N LEU A 17 3.01 -12.52 46.99
CA LEU A 17 2.77 -11.58 48.10
C LEU A 17 4.08 -11.12 48.75
N ALA A 18 5.10 -11.97 48.79
CA ALA A 18 6.43 -11.61 49.30
C ALA A 18 7.09 -10.54 48.43
N TYR A 19 6.99 -10.67 47.10
CA TYR A 19 7.53 -9.68 46.16
C TYR A 19 6.86 -8.31 46.28
N SER A 20 5.54 -8.27 46.48
CA SER A 20 4.83 -6.99 46.65
C SER A 20 5.22 -6.27 47.95
N LEU A 21 5.42 -6.99 49.05
CA LEU A 21 5.85 -6.38 50.32
C LEU A 21 7.30 -5.86 50.27
N VAL A 22 8.20 -6.55 49.57
CA VAL A 22 9.59 -6.09 49.36
C VAL A 22 9.64 -4.83 48.50
N ILE A 23 8.82 -4.73 47.45
CA ILE A 23 8.77 -3.53 46.60
C ILE A 23 8.19 -2.34 47.38
N ILE A 24 7.10 -2.54 48.12
CA ILE A 24 6.48 -1.48 48.92
C ILE A 24 7.46 -0.96 49.99
N THR A 25 8.20 -1.84 50.66
CA THR A 25 9.20 -1.43 51.67
C THR A 25 10.39 -0.68 51.07
N LEU A 26 10.88 -1.07 49.88
CA LEU A 26 11.95 -0.34 49.18
C LEU A 26 11.51 1.05 48.71
N VAL A 27 10.27 1.18 48.22
CA VAL A 27 9.70 2.48 47.80
C VAL A 27 9.53 3.40 49.01
N VAL A 28 9.06 2.90 50.15
CA VAL A 28 8.93 3.69 51.39
C VAL A 28 10.31 4.16 51.91
N LEU A 29 11.34 3.31 51.85
CA LEU A 29 12.70 3.70 52.24
C LEU A 29 13.32 4.76 51.31
N LEU A 30 13.02 4.73 50.01
CA LEU A 30 13.44 5.75 49.06
C LEU A 30 12.76 7.10 49.33
N ILE A 31 11.47 7.10 49.66
CA ILE A 31 10.73 8.32 50.02
C ILE A 31 11.25 8.94 51.33
N ILE A 32 11.57 8.12 52.34
CA ILE A 32 12.17 8.61 53.61
C ILE A 32 13.56 9.23 53.36
N LYS A 33 14.35 8.64 52.45
CA LYS A 33 15.69 9.13 52.10
C LYS A 33 15.64 10.46 51.34
N TRP A 34 14.60 10.70 50.54
CA TRP A 34 14.35 11.97 49.87
C TRP A 34 13.92 13.09 50.83
N ASN A 35 13.09 12.79 51.83
CA ASN A 35 12.62 13.80 52.80
C ASN A 35 13.64 14.16 53.89
N SER A 36 14.79 13.47 53.96
CA SER A 36 15.82 13.69 54.98
C SER A 36 17.10 14.34 54.43
N GLY A 37 17.11 14.76 53.16
CA GLY A 37 18.22 15.47 52.53
C GLY A 37 18.28 16.95 52.93
N GLY A 38 18.44 17.20 54.23
CA GLY A 38 18.78 18.52 54.76
C GLY A 38 20.17 18.96 54.29
N VAL A 39 20.28 20.25 54.01
CA VAL A 39 21.48 20.98 53.57
C VAL A 39 22.67 20.65 54.48
N ALA A 40 23.74 20.10 53.91
CA ALA A 40 25.02 19.96 54.60
C ALA A 40 25.79 21.29 54.49
N GLU A 41 25.95 21.93 55.64
CA GLU A 41 26.76 23.10 55.91
C GLU A 41 28.22 22.64 56.09
N GLU A 42 29.15 23.11 55.25
CA GLU A 42 30.59 22.96 55.48
C GLU A 42 31.25 24.34 55.67
N ASN A 43 31.70 24.55 56.91
CA ASN A 43 32.60 25.63 57.32
C ASN A 43 34.00 25.42 56.71
N SER A 44 34.57 26.47 56.08
CA SER A 44 35.93 27.00 56.35
C SER A 44 36.47 27.80 55.16
N THR A 45 36.42 29.13 55.23
CA THR A 45 37.61 29.98 55.11
C THR A 45 37.30 31.35 55.69
N ALA A 46 38.20 31.83 56.54
CA ALA A 46 38.13 33.14 57.15
C ALA A 46 38.41 34.24 56.11
N GLY A 47 37.48 35.20 56.03
CA GLY A 47 37.71 36.64 55.83
C GLY A 47 38.59 37.10 54.66
N VAL A 48 37.93 37.58 53.59
CA VAL A 48 38.16 38.92 53.04
C VAL A 48 36.82 39.48 52.58
N ILE A 49 36.37 40.60 53.15
CA ILE A 49 35.25 41.39 52.63
C ILE A 49 35.87 42.50 51.77
N ALA A 50 35.53 42.55 50.49
CA ALA A 50 35.67 43.73 49.64
C ALA A 50 34.56 43.71 48.59
N GLU A 51 33.57 44.56 48.85
CA GLU A 51 32.62 45.29 47.99
C GLU A 51 32.43 44.92 46.51
N MET A 52 31.12 44.94 46.11
CA MET A 52 30.53 45.46 44.86
C MET A 52 30.97 44.81 43.52
N GLU A 53 30.09 44.43 42.59
CA GLU A 53 28.98 45.21 42.05
C GLU A 53 27.75 44.37 41.69
N LEU A 54 26.61 45.00 41.87
CA LEU A 54 25.28 44.58 41.46
C LEU A 54 25.04 45.15 40.07
N ASN A 55 25.18 44.35 39.01
CA ASN A 55 24.71 44.74 37.68
C ASN A 55 23.37 44.08 37.39
N ASN A 56 22.40 44.41 38.23
CA ASN A 56 21.01 44.43 37.83
C ASN A 56 20.80 45.75 37.08
N THR A 57 20.76 45.70 35.76
CA THR A 57 19.99 46.70 35.01
C THR A 57 19.28 46.05 33.84
N ASN A 58 17.96 45.99 33.99
CA ASN A 58 16.99 46.10 32.91
C ASN A 58 17.11 45.08 31.78
N GLN A 59 16.94 43.80 32.09
CA GLN A 59 16.38 42.91 31.09
C GLN A 59 14.87 43.09 31.12
N SER A 60 14.41 43.94 30.20
CA SER A 60 13.04 44.01 29.75
C SER A 60 12.41 42.61 29.74
N ILE A 61 11.46 42.34 30.64
CA ILE A 61 10.46 41.27 30.43
C ILE A 61 9.54 41.71 29.29
N ASN A 62 10.10 41.80 28.09
CA ASN A 62 9.33 41.73 26.87
C ASN A 62 8.98 40.25 26.75
N ASN A 63 7.88 39.86 27.39
CA ASN A 63 7.24 38.57 27.16
C ASN A 63 6.61 38.59 25.76
N THR A 64 7.47 38.76 24.77
CA THR A 64 7.25 38.43 23.38
C THR A 64 7.51 36.93 23.25
N PRO A 65 6.77 36.20 22.41
CA PRO A 65 6.93 34.74 22.25
C PRO A 65 8.38 34.28 22.03
N GLN A 66 9.23 35.16 21.49
CA GLN A 66 10.65 34.94 21.22
C GLN A 66 11.56 34.89 22.46
N ASP A 67 11.13 35.42 23.62
CA ASP A 67 11.94 35.42 24.86
C ASP A 67 11.70 34.17 25.72
N LEU A 68 10.65 33.40 25.45
CA LEU A 68 10.40 32.13 26.14
C LEU A 68 11.24 31.01 25.51
N CYS A 69 11.27 30.96 24.18
CA CYS A 69 11.92 29.91 23.40
C CYS A 69 13.45 30.07 23.25
N SER A 70 14.12 30.79 24.15
CA SER A 70 15.56 31.12 24.07
C SER A 70 16.14 31.58 25.42
N ASN A 71 15.49 31.26 26.54
CA ASN A 71 15.87 31.72 27.87
C ASN A 71 16.73 30.73 28.67
N GLY A 72 17.03 29.56 28.11
CA GLY A 72 17.84 28.51 28.73
C GLY A 72 17.07 27.66 29.75
N VAL A 73 15.75 27.78 29.80
CA VAL A 73 14.89 27.10 30.78
C VAL A 73 13.72 26.45 30.05
N LYS A 74 13.54 25.14 30.28
CA LYS A 74 12.34 24.44 29.82
C LYS A 74 11.10 24.96 30.56
N ASP A 75 10.32 25.81 29.92
CA ASP A 75 9.10 26.39 30.49
C ASP A 75 7.90 26.34 29.54
N GLN A 76 6.75 26.86 30.00
CA GLN A 76 5.45 26.75 29.32
C GLN A 76 5.14 25.33 28.84
N ASP A 77 5.11 25.10 27.53
CA ASP A 77 4.78 23.86 26.86
C ASP A 77 5.94 23.29 26.03
N GLU A 78 7.15 23.80 26.22
CA GLU A 78 8.35 23.27 25.56
C GLU A 78 8.57 21.79 25.86
N THR A 79 9.11 21.06 24.88
CA THR A 79 9.38 19.63 25.04
C THR A 79 10.85 19.35 25.32
N ASP A 80 11.75 20.26 24.96
CA ASP A 80 13.11 20.37 25.49
C ASP A 80 13.45 21.85 25.77
N VAL A 81 14.58 22.13 26.40
CA VAL A 81 14.98 23.50 26.73
C VAL A 81 15.02 24.37 25.46
N ASP A 82 14.22 25.44 25.44
CA ASP A 82 14.14 26.45 24.39
C ASP A 82 13.58 25.94 23.04
N CYS A 83 12.88 24.79 23.00
CA CYS A 83 12.33 24.25 21.75
C CYS A 83 11.14 23.29 21.93
N GLY A 84 10.43 23.07 20.83
CA GLY A 84 9.26 22.19 20.74
C GLY A 84 8.03 22.76 21.46
N GLY A 85 6.96 21.96 21.55
CA GLY A 85 5.68 22.47 21.99
C GLY A 85 4.98 23.30 20.90
N SER A 86 4.00 24.11 21.29
CA SER A 86 3.13 24.83 20.36
C SER A 86 3.60 26.24 20.03
N ILE A 87 4.46 26.82 20.86
CA ILE A 87 4.89 28.22 20.76
C ILE A 87 6.30 28.34 20.18
N CYS A 88 7.16 27.36 20.44
CA CYS A 88 8.57 27.39 20.07
C CYS A 88 8.87 26.62 18.79
N GLU A 89 10.00 26.95 18.15
CA GLU A 89 10.45 26.23 16.97
C GLU A 89 10.71 24.75 17.31
N PRO A 90 10.50 23.82 16.36
CA PRO A 90 10.75 22.41 16.59
C PRO A 90 12.19 22.16 17.03
N CYS A 91 12.36 21.20 17.92
CA CYS A 91 13.64 20.81 18.44
C CYS A 91 14.49 20.08 17.40
N ASP A 92 15.79 20.34 17.49
CA ASP A 92 16.83 19.58 16.79
C ASP A 92 16.81 18.10 17.21
N GLU A 93 17.55 17.28 16.48
CA GLU A 93 17.73 15.86 16.80
C GLU A 93 18.21 15.59 18.24
N PHE A 94 17.79 14.46 18.80
CA PHE A 94 18.10 13.96 20.15
C PHE A 94 17.54 14.74 21.32
N LYS A 95 16.91 15.88 21.04
CA LYS A 95 16.11 16.62 22.00
C LYS A 95 14.86 15.86 22.36
N SER A 96 14.36 16.16 23.55
CA SER A 96 13.14 15.55 24.06
C SER A 96 11.94 16.05 23.28
N CYS A 97 11.04 15.14 22.94
CA CYS A 97 9.77 15.45 22.29
C CYS A 97 8.68 14.61 22.90
N ASN A 98 7.44 15.03 22.74
CA ASN A 98 6.27 14.22 23.06
C ASN A 98 5.49 13.84 21.80
N VAL A 99 5.58 14.66 20.74
CA VAL A 99 4.90 14.47 19.46
C VAL A 99 5.82 14.80 18.29
N ASP A 100 5.52 14.26 17.11
CA ASP A 100 6.33 14.39 15.89
C ASP A 100 6.63 15.83 15.49
N SER A 101 5.68 16.75 15.71
CA SER A 101 5.82 18.18 15.39
C SER A 101 6.80 18.92 16.31
N ASP A 102 7.15 18.33 17.46
CA ASP A 102 8.15 18.91 18.33
C ASP A 102 9.56 18.79 17.74
N CYS A 103 9.71 18.11 16.61
CA CYS A 103 10.99 17.82 15.98
C CYS A 103 11.08 18.50 14.62
N GLU A 104 12.21 19.13 14.32
CA GLU A 104 12.44 19.72 12.98
C GLU A 104 12.30 18.67 11.87
N SER A 105 12.68 17.46 12.24
CA SER A 105 12.62 16.24 11.46
C SER A 105 11.18 15.74 11.18
N GLY A 106 10.20 16.18 11.99
CA GLY A 106 8.83 15.66 11.94
C GLY A 106 8.69 14.22 12.44
N TYR A 107 9.67 13.69 13.18
CA TYR A 107 9.61 12.36 13.78
C TYR A 107 10.09 12.34 15.24
N CYS A 108 9.15 12.06 16.14
CA CYS A 108 9.35 11.92 17.56
C CYS A 108 9.36 10.45 17.96
N HIS A 109 10.56 9.88 17.98
CA HIS A 109 10.74 8.47 18.25
C HIS A 109 10.20 8.09 19.64
N MET A 110 9.21 7.19 19.63
CA MET A 110 8.52 6.67 20.81
C MET A 110 7.86 7.73 21.70
N GLY A 111 7.67 8.97 21.21
CA GLY A 111 7.17 10.07 22.05
C GLY A 111 8.16 10.52 23.11
N ILE A 112 9.46 10.35 22.87
CA ILE A 112 10.51 10.66 23.85
C ILE A 112 11.62 11.51 23.25
N LYS A 113 12.06 11.27 22.01
CA LYS A 113 13.17 12.01 21.40
C LYS A 113 13.05 12.24 19.90
N CYS A 114 13.46 13.43 19.46
CA CYS A 114 13.56 13.75 18.05
C CYS A 114 14.63 12.93 17.37
N ARG A 115 14.28 12.41 16.19
CA ARG A 115 15.17 11.66 15.33
C ARG A 115 14.88 12.00 13.88
N GLU A 116 15.84 11.73 13.02
CA GLU A 116 15.63 11.79 11.57
C GLU A 116 14.42 10.91 11.16
N PRO A 117 13.51 11.43 10.30
CA PRO A 117 12.39 10.67 9.76
C PRO A 117 12.87 9.57 8.82
N THR A 118 12.09 8.49 8.67
CA THR A 118 12.42 7.38 7.76
C THR A 118 11.18 6.84 7.06
N CYS A 119 11.29 6.32 5.83
CA CYS A 119 10.14 5.75 5.12
C CYS A 119 9.65 4.38 5.64
N ASP A 120 9.87 4.06 6.92
CA ASP A 120 9.39 2.85 7.62
C ASP A 120 9.14 3.17 9.11
N ASP A 121 9.14 4.45 9.48
CA ASP A 121 8.96 4.84 10.89
C ASP A 121 7.50 4.78 11.31
N GLY A 122 6.60 4.40 10.38
CA GLY A 122 5.18 4.39 10.60
C GLY A 122 4.59 5.80 10.62
N VAL A 123 5.37 6.81 10.21
CA VAL A 123 5.02 8.22 10.25
C VAL A 123 5.19 8.82 8.86
N LYS A 124 4.09 9.39 8.36
CA LYS A 124 4.05 9.99 7.04
C LYS A 124 4.87 11.28 6.97
N ASN A 125 6.08 11.23 6.43
CA ASN A 125 6.99 12.38 6.37
C ASN A 125 7.79 12.42 5.06
N GLN A 126 8.70 13.39 4.90
CA GLN A 126 9.58 13.48 3.73
C GLN A 126 8.84 13.40 2.37
N ASP A 127 7.73 14.11 2.19
CA ASP A 127 6.87 14.07 1.00
C ASP A 127 6.14 12.74 0.72
N GLU A 128 6.14 11.78 1.63
CA GLU A 128 5.34 10.55 1.55
C GLU A 128 3.90 10.71 1.04
N SER A 129 3.43 9.76 0.24
CA SER A 129 2.06 9.67 -0.31
C SER A 129 1.15 8.83 0.59
N ASN A 130 1.74 7.96 1.38
CA ASN A 130 1.21 7.05 2.36
C ASN A 130 2.35 6.78 3.36
N ILE A 131 1.98 6.37 4.58
CA ILE A 131 2.93 5.98 5.62
C ILE A 131 3.92 5.03 4.98
N ASP A 132 5.18 5.43 5.00
CA ASP A 132 6.29 4.60 4.53
C ASP A 132 6.27 4.37 2.99
N CYS A 133 5.61 5.24 2.22
CA CYS A 133 5.12 4.90 0.88
C CYS A 133 4.73 6.18 0.08
N GLY A 134 5.57 6.77 -0.78
CA GLY A 134 5.19 7.97 -1.58
C GLY A 134 6.07 9.20 -1.67
N GLY A 135 5.87 10.08 -2.66
CA GLY A 135 6.72 11.28 -2.86
C GLY A 135 8.21 10.95 -2.92
N VAL A 136 9.04 11.36 -1.95
CA VAL A 136 10.44 10.88 -1.94
C VAL A 136 10.55 9.36 -1.70
N CYS A 137 9.49 8.76 -1.17
CA CYS A 137 9.27 7.34 -0.93
C CYS A 137 8.31 6.64 -1.96
N GLY A 138 7.75 7.30 -3.01
CA GLY A 138 6.76 6.88 -4.09
C GLY A 138 5.53 5.94 -3.78
N GLY A 139 4.24 6.18 -4.21
CA GLY A 139 3.19 5.15 -4.49
C GLY A 139 1.86 4.72 -3.71
N PHE A 140 1.32 3.53 -4.09
CA PHE A 140 0.11 2.72 -3.79
C PHE A 140 0.52 1.32 -3.32
N TRP A 141 0.14 0.88 -2.11
CA TRP A 141 0.60 -0.39 -1.55
C TRP A 141 -0.19 -1.62 -2.04
N TYR A 142 0.33 -2.33 -3.01
CA TYR A 142 -0.20 -3.61 -3.48
C TYR A 142 0.95 -4.51 -3.89
N ASP A 143 0.76 -5.84 -3.97
CA ASP A 143 1.87 -6.81 -4.09
C ASP A 143 3.03 -6.63 -3.08
N GLY A 144 2.78 -5.91 -1.98
CA GLY A 144 3.81 -5.56 -1.01
C GLY A 144 4.67 -4.36 -1.41
N ALA A 145 4.20 -3.48 -2.29
CA ALA A 145 4.95 -2.32 -2.76
C ALA A 145 4.06 -1.11 -3.00
N CYS A 146 4.64 0.07 -2.82
CA CYS A 146 4.05 1.38 -3.07
C CYS A 146 4.27 1.83 -4.53
N HIS A 147 3.23 1.94 -5.35
CA HIS A 147 3.28 2.37 -6.77
C HIS A 147 2.63 3.73 -7.07
N ASP A 148 3.15 4.63 -7.89
CA ASP A 148 2.49 5.93 -8.11
C ASP A 148 1.11 5.84 -8.84
N GLU A 149 0.80 4.65 -9.39
CA GLU A 149 -0.45 4.27 -10.07
C GLU A 149 -0.98 2.87 -9.61
N PRO A 150 -2.31 2.58 -9.63
CA PRO A 150 -2.93 1.42 -8.95
C PRO A 150 -2.62 0.05 -9.56
N LYS A 151 -2.81 -1.05 -8.78
CA LYS A 151 -2.49 -2.43 -9.21
C LYS A 151 -3.16 -2.78 -10.53
N PRO A 152 -2.41 -3.08 -11.59
CA PRO A 152 -3.01 -3.62 -12.80
C PRO A 152 -3.56 -5.03 -12.50
N ARG A 153 -4.77 -5.33 -12.98
CA ARG A 153 -5.45 -6.64 -12.77
C ARG A 153 -4.72 -7.84 -13.42
N TYR A 154 -3.67 -7.59 -14.20
CA TYR A 154 -2.89 -8.58 -14.93
C TYR A 154 -1.40 -8.39 -14.67
N SER A 155 -0.72 -9.42 -14.13
CA SER A 155 0.74 -9.44 -13.96
C SER A 155 1.42 -10.54 -14.81
N GLY A 156 0.71 -11.06 -15.81
CA GLY A 156 1.14 -12.21 -16.62
C GLY A 156 1.12 -11.95 -18.12
N ARG A 157 1.92 -12.71 -18.89
CA ARG A 157 1.77 -12.76 -20.35
C ARG A 157 0.76 -13.85 -20.68
N VAL A 158 -0.38 -13.45 -21.25
CA VAL A 158 -1.37 -14.34 -21.86
C VAL A 158 -1.04 -14.41 -23.35
N ASP A 159 -0.67 -15.58 -23.83
CA ASP A 159 -0.44 -15.83 -25.24
C ASP A 159 -1.72 -16.38 -25.88
N LEU A 160 -2.16 -15.70 -26.94
CA LEU A 160 -3.30 -16.10 -27.76
C LEU A 160 -2.79 -16.40 -29.16
N SER A 161 -3.15 -17.57 -29.67
CA SER A 161 -2.82 -17.98 -31.03
C SER A 161 -4.06 -18.54 -31.73
N ILE A 162 -4.27 -18.12 -32.98
CA ILE A 162 -5.25 -18.74 -33.86
C ILE A 162 -4.55 -19.93 -34.51
N LEU A 163 -5.08 -21.13 -34.30
CA LEU A 163 -4.49 -22.37 -34.79
C LEU A 163 -5.02 -22.74 -36.17
N GLU A 164 -6.32 -22.56 -36.39
CA GLU A 164 -7.01 -22.97 -37.62
C GLU A 164 -8.28 -22.14 -37.82
N VAL A 165 -8.56 -21.79 -39.07
CA VAL A 165 -9.84 -21.20 -39.50
C VAL A 165 -10.44 -22.12 -40.55
N SER A 166 -11.60 -22.69 -40.26
CA SER A 166 -12.34 -23.53 -41.21
C SER A 166 -13.31 -22.67 -41.99
N THR A 167 -13.42 -22.91 -43.30
CA THR A 167 -14.39 -22.27 -44.19
C THR A 167 -15.18 -23.29 -45.00
N THR A 168 -16.45 -23.01 -45.24
CA THR A 168 -17.27 -23.74 -46.23
C THR A 168 -17.47 -22.87 -47.46
N GLU A 169 -17.07 -23.36 -48.63
CA GLU A 169 -17.31 -22.69 -49.90
C GLU A 169 -18.76 -22.89 -50.35
N ASN A 170 -19.39 -21.82 -50.83
CA ASN A 170 -20.63 -21.91 -51.57
C ASN A 170 -20.32 -21.77 -53.06
N GLU A 171 -20.18 -22.91 -53.74
CA GLU A 171 -19.89 -22.97 -55.18
C GLU A 171 -20.89 -22.17 -56.04
N ALA A 172 -22.13 -21.99 -55.55
CA ALA A 172 -23.18 -21.28 -56.28
C ALA A 172 -23.07 -19.75 -56.19
N SER A 173 -22.52 -19.22 -55.10
CA SER A 173 -22.35 -17.77 -54.93
C SER A 173 -20.91 -17.31 -55.17
N GLY A 174 -19.92 -18.22 -55.14
CA GLY A 174 -18.51 -17.90 -55.29
C GLY A 174 -17.89 -17.32 -54.01
N TYR A 175 -18.58 -17.46 -52.88
CA TYR A 175 -18.15 -16.92 -51.60
C TYR A 175 -17.85 -18.04 -50.59
N ALA A 176 -16.89 -17.80 -49.71
CA ALA A 176 -16.58 -18.64 -48.56
C ALA A 176 -17.25 -18.09 -47.30
N LYS A 177 -17.81 -19.00 -46.49
CA LYS A 177 -18.34 -18.73 -45.16
C LYS A 177 -17.37 -19.30 -44.13
N ILE A 178 -16.90 -18.50 -43.16
CA ILE A 178 -16.14 -19.03 -42.03
C ILE A 178 -17.07 -19.97 -41.22
N GLN A 179 -16.60 -21.15 -40.85
CA GLN A 179 -17.41 -22.15 -40.15
C GLN A 179 -17.02 -22.21 -38.68
N SER A 180 -15.71 -22.27 -38.43
CA SER A 180 -15.17 -22.32 -37.08
C SER A 180 -13.78 -21.72 -36.98
N VAL A 181 -13.45 -21.27 -35.78
CA VAL A 181 -12.10 -20.79 -35.44
C VAL A 181 -11.60 -21.61 -34.27
N LYS A 182 -10.44 -22.21 -34.43
CA LYS A 182 -9.71 -22.91 -33.37
C LYS A 182 -8.60 -22.01 -32.87
N PHE A 183 -8.59 -21.74 -31.58
CA PHE A 183 -7.56 -20.92 -30.95
C PHE A 183 -7.05 -21.57 -29.66
N LYS A 184 -5.85 -21.17 -29.26
CA LYS A 184 -5.20 -21.62 -28.04
C LYS A 184 -4.82 -20.43 -27.18
N VAL A 185 -5.17 -20.51 -25.91
CA VAL A 185 -4.76 -19.58 -24.86
C VAL A 185 -3.73 -20.27 -23.98
N GLU A 186 -2.59 -19.63 -23.73
CA GLU A 186 -1.53 -20.09 -22.83
C GLU A 186 -1.20 -19.01 -21.80
N ASN A 187 -1.10 -19.40 -20.51
CA ASN A 187 -0.89 -18.44 -19.43
C ASN A 187 0.51 -18.52 -18.78
N GLY A 188 1.18 -17.37 -18.67
CA GLY A 188 2.33 -17.13 -17.80
C GLY A 188 1.98 -16.27 -16.57
N LYS A 189 2.27 -16.81 -15.37
CA LYS A 189 2.21 -16.30 -13.97
C LYS A 189 1.03 -15.45 -13.43
N GLU A 190 0.49 -16.01 -12.34
CA GLU A 190 -0.43 -15.58 -11.26
C GLU A 190 -1.91 -15.26 -11.58
N GLU A 191 -2.75 -16.19 -11.08
CA GLU A 191 -4.22 -16.21 -10.90
C GLU A 191 -5.11 -16.85 -11.98
N ASP A 192 -6.18 -17.49 -11.50
CA ASP A 192 -7.24 -18.13 -12.29
C ASP A 192 -8.14 -17.03 -12.88
N MET A 193 -8.47 -17.14 -14.16
CA MET A 193 -9.12 -16.04 -14.90
C MET A 193 -10.25 -16.55 -15.78
N ILE A 194 -11.41 -15.86 -15.72
CA ILE A 194 -12.50 -16.02 -16.68
C ILE A 194 -12.17 -15.11 -17.85
N LEU A 195 -12.15 -15.68 -19.06
CA LEU A 195 -11.91 -14.94 -20.28
C LEU A 195 -13.10 -15.09 -21.21
N THR A 196 -13.41 -14.02 -21.91
CA THR A 196 -14.36 -14.03 -23.02
C THR A 196 -13.61 -13.79 -24.32
N ALA A 197 -13.77 -14.71 -25.28
CA ALA A 197 -13.19 -14.53 -26.61
C ALA A 197 -14.25 -13.99 -27.58
N TYR A 198 -13.93 -12.87 -28.22
CA TYR A 198 -14.72 -12.28 -29.29
C TYR A 198 -14.05 -12.53 -30.63
N ILE A 199 -14.80 -13.07 -31.59
CA ILE A 199 -14.30 -13.43 -32.92
C ILE A 199 -14.96 -12.56 -33.97
N PHE A 200 -14.18 -11.91 -34.82
CA PHE A 200 -14.66 -10.98 -35.85
C PHE A 200 -14.01 -11.25 -37.22
N ALA A 201 -14.72 -10.97 -38.30
CA ALA A 201 -14.17 -10.92 -39.66
C ALA A 201 -14.02 -9.46 -40.15
N ARG A 202 -12.88 -9.11 -40.74
CA ARG A 202 -12.55 -7.78 -41.28
C ARG A 202 -12.05 -7.86 -42.72
N ASP A 203 -12.31 -6.82 -43.49
CA ASP A 203 -11.84 -6.69 -44.88
C ASP A 203 -10.35 -6.34 -44.96
N GLU A 204 -9.83 -6.23 -46.18
CA GLU A 204 -8.43 -5.87 -46.49
C GLU A 204 -8.02 -4.49 -45.92
N HIS A 205 -8.99 -3.61 -45.63
CA HIS A 205 -8.78 -2.29 -45.06
C HIS A 205 -8.88 -2.29 -43.52
N GLY A 206 -9.12 -3.45 -42.90
CA GLY A 206 -9.30 -3.60 -41.46
C GLY A 206 -10.66 -3.11 -40.95
N SER A 207 -11.57 -2.74 -41.85
CA SER A 207 -12.94 -2.38 -41.51
C SER A 207 -13.73 -3.67 -41.23
N PRO A 208 -14.65 -3.66 -40.26
CA PRO A 208 -15.59 -4.78 -40.15
C PRO A 208 -16.37 -4.88 -41.46
N TYR A 209 -16.56 -6.10 -42.00
CA TYR A 209 -17.31 -6.33 -43.25
C TYR A 209 -18.76 -5.80 -43.22
N PHE A 210 -19.27 -5.38 -42.06
CA PHE A 210 -20.58 -4.77 -41.91
C PHE A 210 -20.49 -3.47 -41.12
N GLU A 211 -20.50 -2.35 -41.83
CA GLU A 211 -21.15 -1.15 -41.34
C GLU A 211 -22.24 -0.74 -42.34
N ARG A 212 -23.49 -0.78 -41.86
CA ARG A 212 -24.64 -0.01 -42.34
C ARG A 212 -25.54 -0.63 -43.43
N SER A 213 -26.45 -1.48 -42.98
CA SER A 213 -27.83 -1.58 -43.50
C SER A 213 -28.81 -1.33 -42.35
N ALA A 214 -29.85 -0.53 -42.61
CA ALA A 214 -30.69 0.16 -41.63
C ALA A 214 -31.68 -0.72 -40.83
N SER A 215 -31.29 -1.93 -40.45
CA SER A 215 -32.04 -2.78 -39.52
C SER A 215 -31.13 -3.82 -38.87
N ASN A 216 -30.50 -3.49 -37.73
CA ASN A 216 -29.90 -4.46 -36.78
C ASN A 216 -29.10 -5.64 -37.38
N GLU A 217 -28.25 -5.44 -38.38
CA GLU A 217 -27.34 -6.50 -38.83
C GLU A 217 -26.02 -6.39 -38.07
N GLU A 218 -25.90 -7.28 -37.08
CA GLU A 218 -24.78 -7.43 -36.16
C GLU A 218 -23.51 -7.87 -36.90
N VAL A 219 -22.37 -7.31 -36.49
CA VAL A 219 -21.04 -7.85 -36.78
C VAL A 219 -21.07 -9.36 -36.54
N ALA A 220 -20.55 -10.16 -37.47
CA ALA A 220 -20.48 -11.59 -37.29
C ALA A 220 -19.53 -11.91 -36.13
N MET A 221 -20.11 -12.02 -34.95
CA MET A 221 -19.45 -12.14 -33.68
C MET A 221 -19.87 -13.47 -33.06
N ALA A 222 -18.88 -14.23 -32.63
CA ALA A 222 -19.09 -15.33 -31.70
C ALA A 222 -18.42 -14.98 -30.38
N GLU A 223 -19.15 -15.22 -29.31
CA GLU A 223 -18.71 -15.05 -27.93
C GLU A 223 -18.58 -16.44 -27.32
N VAL A 224 -17.43 -16.71 -26.70
CA VAL A 224 -17.22 -17.95 -25.95
C VAL A 224 -16.61 -17.61 -24.60
N GLU A 225 -17.26 -18.12 -23.54
CA GLU A 225 -16.70 -18.11 -22.20
C GLU A 225 -15.69 -19.24 -22.08
N LEU A 226 -14.47 -18.90 -21.66
CA LEU A 226 -13.41 -19.85 -21.40
C LEU A 226 -13.46 -20.28 -19.92
N PRO A 227 -13.06 -21.52 -19.61
CA PRO A 227 -12.94 -21.95 -18.22
C PRO A 227 -11.89 -21.09 -17.49
N LEU A 228 -11.94 -21.10 -16.17
CA LEU A 228 -10.88 -20.54 -15.34
C LEU A 228 -9.54 -21.13 -15.75
N LEU A 229 -8.62 -20.29 -16.23
CA LEU A 229 -7.29 -20.71 -16.65
C LEU A 229 -6.27 -20.38 -15.57
N GLY A 230 -5.72 -21.42 -14.93
CA GLY A 230 -4.66 -21.27 -13.96
C GLY A 230 -3.29 -21.02 -14.58
N GLN A 231 -2.30 -20.76 -13.73
CA GLN A 231 -0.93 -20.53 -14.17
C GLN A 231 -0.35 -21.75 -14.93
N GLY A 232 0.17 -21.53 -16.14
CA GLY A 232 0.81 -22.57 -16.95
C GLY A 232 -0.17 -23.52 -17.63
N GLU A 233 -1.48 -23.28 -17.48
CA GLU A 233 -2.49 -24.03 -18.19
C GLU A 233 -2.64 -23.51 -19.63
N SER A 234 -3.10 -24.40 -20.51
CA SER A 234 -3.45 -24.05 -21.88
C SER A 234 -4.82 -24.60 -22.22
N HIS A 235 -5.66 -23.78 -22.84
CA HIS A 235 -6.98 -24.19 -23.30
C HIS A 235 -7.08 -24.02 -24.81
N THR A 236 -7.70 -25.00 -25.47
CA THR A 236 -7.96 -24.96 -26.90
C THR A 236 -9.45 -25.05 -27.11
N GLU A 237 -10.02 -24.05 -27.76
CA GLU A 237 -11.45 -23.96 -28.02
C GLU A 237 -11.70 -23.90 -29.53
N THR A 238 -12.81 -24.51 -29.97
CA THR A 238 -13.27 -24.40 -31.35
C THR A 238 -14.67 -23.82 -31.34
N VAL A 239 -14.79 -22.59 -31.82
CA VAL A 239 -16.08 -21.89 -31.83
C VAL A 239 -16.70 -22.05 -33.20
N GLU A 240 -17.83 -22.74 -33.27
CA GLU A 240 -18.68 -22.73 -34.45
C GLU A 240 -19.42 -21.41 -34.54
N ILE A 241 -19.25 -20.72 -35.66
CA ILE A 241 -19.90 -19.43 -35.85
C ILE A 241 -21.29 -19.72 -36.44
N MET A 242 -22.25 -19.89 -35.54
CA MET A 242 -23.64 -20.24 -35.87
C MET A 242 -24.39 -19.13 -36.62
N ARG A 243 -23.84 -17.91 -36.66
CA ARG A 243 -24.38 -16.78 -37.42
C ARG A 243 -23.87 -16.79 -38.86
N THR A 244 -24.62 -16.16 -39.77
CA THR A 244 -24.16 -15.95 -41.14
C THR A 244 -22.99 -14.97 -41.12
N LEU A 245 -21.77 -15.51 -41.19
CA LEU A 245 -20.58 -14.73 -41.50
C LEU A 245 -20.64 -14.15 -42.91
N PRO A 246 -19.88 -13.07 -43.18
CA PRO A 246 -19.88 -12.47 -44.51
C PRO A 246 -19.53 -13.53 -45.55
N GLU A 247 -20.32 -13.56 -46.63
CA GLU A 247 -19.92 -14.18 -47.88
C GLU A 247 -18.66 -13.42 -48.34
N THR A 248 -17.48 -14.02 -48.14
CA THR A 248 -16.19 -13.43 -48.53
C THR A 248 -15.75 -14.04 -49.84
N ASP A 249 -15.37 -13.22 -50.81
CA ASP A 249 -14.79 -13.75 -52.05
C ASP A 249 -13.47 -14.42 -51.65
N PRO A 250 -13.28 -15.73 -51.90
CA PRO A 250 -12.04 -16.41 -51.52
C PRO A 250 -10.81 -15.84 -52.23
N SER A 251 -10.97 -15.00 -53.25
CA SER A 251 -9.89 -14.27 -53.92
C SER A 251 -9.54 -12.92 -53.30
N GLU A 252 -10.36 -12.40 -52.37
CA GLU A 252 -10.08 -11.16 -51.62
C GLU A 252 -9.45 -11.45 -50.26
N ALA A 253 -8.59 -10.54 -49.80
CA ALA A 253 -7.97 -10.65 -48.49
C ALA A 253 -8.96 -10.26 -47.38
N TYR A 254 -9.13 -11.14 -46.41
CA TYR A 254 -9.89 -10.97 -45.19
C TYR A 254 -9.09 -11.44 -43.98
N SER A 255 -9.40 -10.86 -42.82
CA SER A 255 -8.79 -11.27 -41.55
C SER A 255 -9.81 -11.67 -40.52
N VAL A 256 -9.46 -12.69 -39.74
CA VAL A 256 -10.16 -13.12 -38.54
C VAL A 256 -9.42 -12.59 -37.33
N VAL A 257 -10.12 -11.83 -36.49
CA VAL A 257 -9.58 -11.27 -35.25
C VAL A 257 -10.22 -11.97 -34.07
N VAL A 258 -9.40 -12.49 -33.16
CA VAL A 258 -9.84 -13.00 -31.86
C VAL A 258 -9.35 -12.04 -30.78
N GLU A 259 -10.26 -11.50 -30.00
CA GLU A 259 -9.96 -10.66 -28.82
C GLU A 259 -10.30 -11.43 -27.56
N LEU A 260 -9.33 -11.57 -26.66
CA LEU A 260 -9.56 -12.03 -25.30
C LEU A 260 -9.79 -10.82 -24.41
N ARG A 261 -10.88 -10.87 -23.66
CA ARG A 261 -11.26 -9.86 -22.68
C ARG A 261 -11.48 -10.47 -21.31
N ASP A 262 -11.26 -9.67 -20.30
CA ASP A 262 -11.48 -10.05 -18.90
C ASP A 262 -12.96 -9.97 -18.51
N ASP A 263 -13.24 -10.23 -17.23
CA ASP A 263 -14.57 -10.14 -16.63
C ASP A 263 -15.15 -8.71 -16.57
N ASN A 264 -14.36 -7.69 -16.91
CA ASN A 264 -14.76 -6.28 -16.99
C ASN A 264 -14.80 -5.76 -18.43
N ASP A 265 -14.69 -6.66 -19.41
CA ASP A 265 -14.63 -6.33 -20.85
C ASP A 265 -13.38 -5.53 -21.28
N GLU A 266 -12.31 -5.54 -20.47
CA GLU A 266 -11.01 -4.95 -20.84
C GLU A 266 -10.21 -5.88 -21.74
N LEU A 267 -9.59 -5.33 -22.80
CA LEU A 267 -8.79 -6.10 -23.75
C LEU A 267 -7.51 -6.63 -23.10
N VAL A 268 -7.41 -7.95 -22.98
CA VAL A 268 -6.22 -8.65 -22.48
C VAL A 268 -5.26 -8.97 -23.62
N ARG A 269 -5.79 -9.56 -24.71
CA ARG A 269 -4.98 -9.98 -25.86
C ARG A 269 -5.76 -9.97 -27.15
N ARG A 270 -5.06 -9.80 -28.27
CA ARG A 270 -5.61 -9.89 -29.62
C ARG A 270 -4.71 -10.75 -30.50
N ALA A 271 -5.32 -11.63 -31.28
CA ALA A 271 -4.68 -12.37 -32.35
C ALA A 271 -5.41 -12.11 -33.67
N THR A 272 -4.67 -12.14 -34.77
CA THR A 272 -5.20 -11.92 -36.10
C THR A 272 -4.65 -12.98 -37.03
N TRP A 273 -5.54 -13.61 -37.79
CA TRP A 273 -5.24 -14.52 -38.88
C TRP A 273 -5.75 -13.87 -40.16
N THR A 274 -5.05 -14.03 -41.28
CA THR A 274 -5.45 -13.50 -42.59
C THR A 274 -5.44 -14.67 -43.57
N ASN A 275 -6.40 -14.74 -44.49
CA ASN A 275 -6.30 -15.71 -45.58
C ASN A 275 -5.15 -15.32 -46.52
N GLU A 276 -4.32 -16.29 -46.86
CA GLU A 276 -3.27 -16.15 -47.88
C GLU A 276 -3.80 -16.47 -49.28
#